data_AF-A0AAU2WZR0-F1
#
_entry.id   AF-A0AAU2WZR0-F1
#
_cell.length_a   1.000
_cell.length_b   1.000
_cell.length_c   1.000
_cell.angle_alpha   90.00
_cell.angle_beta   90.00
_cell.angle_gamma   90.00
#
_symmetry.space_group_name_H-M   'P 1'
#
loop_
_entity.id
_entity.type
_entity.pdbx_description
1 polymer ?
#
loop_
_entity_poly.entity_id
_entity_poly.type
_entity_poly.pdbx_seq_one_letter_code
_entity_poly.pdbx_strand_id
1 'polypeptide(L)' 'MTERSFAMPKRHYISPDQNSGLVCNGLLPPPEGWTEVSAGDYDQWQTARRERAAELAAAWWAEHQPALAADKTDPASAK' A
#
# COMPACT_ATOMS: atom_id res chain seq x y z
N MET A 1 40.20 2.00 -14.59
CA MET A 1 39.92 1.31 -13.32
C MET A 1 38.42 1.14 -13.24
N THR A 2 37.90 -0.07 -13.43
CA THR A 2 36.45 -0.30 -13.48
C THR A 2 35.96 -0.52 -12.05
N GLU A 3 35.30 0.49 -11.49
CA GLU A 3 34.59 0.37 -10.21
C GLU A 3 33.55 -0.75 -10.35
N ARG A 4 33.88 -1.93 -9.81
CA ARG A 4 32.88 -2.98 -9.59
C ARG A 4 31.99 -2.50 -8.45
N SER A 5 30.96 -1.74 -8.78
CA SER A 5 29.83 -1.56 -7.87
C SER A 5 29.31 -2.97 -7.57
N PHE A 6 29.62 -3.49 -6.38
CA PHE A 6 29.00 -4.71 -5.88
C PHE A 6 27.54 -4.37 -5.62
N ALA A 7 26.71 -4.51 -6.66
CA ALA A 7 25.27 -4.45 -6.52
C ALA A 7 24.87 -5.61 -5.60
N MET A 8 24.71 -5.33 -4.31
CA MET A 8 24.27 -6.32 -3.35
C MET A 8 22.82 -6.71 -3.69
N PRO A 9 22.46 -7.99 -3.50
CA PRO A 9 21.09 -8.44 -3.74
C PRO A 9 20.12 -7.71 -2.80
N LYS A 10 19.02 -7.20 -3.37
CA LYS A 10 17.92 -6.61 -2.61
C LYS A 10 17.27 -7.69 -1.74
N ARG A 11 17.20 -7.44 -0.44
CA ARG A 11 16.51 -8.29 0.53
C ARG A 11 15.24 -7.59 1.00
N HIS A 12 14.17 -8.36 1.10
CA HIS A 12 12.85 -7.85 1.47
C HIS A 12 12.50 -8.40 2.83
N TYR A 13 12.00 -7.54 3.71
CA TYR A 13 11.67 -7.89 5.09
C TYR A 13 10.27 -7.41 5.46
N ILE A 14 9.56 -8.22 6.24
CA ILE A 14 8.27 -7.87 6.83
C ILE A 14 8.43 -7.82 8.35
N SER A 15 7.88 -6.78 8.97
CA SER A 15 7.91 -6.62 10.43
C SER A 15 7.09 -7.72 11.13
N PRO A 16 7.40 -8.05 12.40
CA PRO A 16 6.67 -9.10 13.13
C PRO A 16 5.18 -8.77 13.33
N ASP A 17 4.84 -7.48 13.42
CA ASP A 17 3.47 -6.97 13.44
C ASP A 17 2.77 -6.99 12.06
N GLN A 18 3.49 -7.38 11.00
CA GLN A 18 3.05 -7.42 9.60
C GLN A 18 2.52 -6.08 9.06
N ASN A 19 2.79 -4.98 9.77
CA ASN A 19 2.32 -3.64 9.45
C ASN A 19 3.43 -2.74 8.87
N SER A 20 4.64 -3.26 8.66
CA SER A 20 5.74 -2.53 7.99
C SER A 20 6.55 -3.46 7.10
N GLY A 21 7.12 -2.88 6.03
CA GLY A 21 7.96 -3.58 5.07
C GLY A 21 9.24 -2.79 4.81
N LEU A 22 10.36 -3.48 4.63
CA LEU A 22 11.67 -2.90 4.41
C LEU A 22 12.37 -3.59 3.25
N VAL A 23 12.98 -2.80 2.36
CA VAL A 23 13.87 -3.31 1.32
C VAL A 23 15.29 -2.85 1.64
N CYS A 24 16.18 -3.79 1.96
CA CYS A 24 17.58 -3.51 2.26
C CYS A 24 18.47 -3.94 1.10
N ASN A 25 19.44 -3.10 0.74
CA ASN A 25 20.46 -3.39 -0.28
C ASN A 25 21.72 -4.04 0.34
N GLY A 26 21.58 -4.88 1.37
CA GLY A 26 22.69 -5.56 2.04
C GLY A 26 23.67 -4.67 2.83
N LEU A 27 23.40 -3.36 2.92
CA LEU A 27 24.23 -2.38 3.63
C LEU A 27 24.07 -2.45 5.15
N LEU A 28 22.93 -2.91 5.64
CA LEU A 28 22.61 -3.01 7.06
C LEU A 28 22.04 -4.39 7.38
N PRO A 29 22.38 -4.96 8.56
CA PRO A 29 21.71 -6.16 9.04
C PRO A 29 20.20 -5.87 9.18
N PRO A 30 19.35 -6.90 9.01
CA PRO A 30 17.92 -6.71 9.23
C PRO A 30 17.65 -6.27 10.67
N PRO A 31 16.62 -5.45 10.90
CA PRO A 31 16.20 -5.14 12.25
C PRO A 31 15.74 -6.42 12.97
N GLU A 32 15.91 -6.46 14.30
CA GLU A 32 15.61 -7.66 15.09
C GLU A 32 14.14 -8.05 14.98
N GLY A 33 13.88 -9.35 14.78
CA GLY A 33 12.52 -9.90 14.65
C GLY A 33 11.86 -9.70 13.29
N TRP A 34 12.55 -9.08 12.32
CA TRP A 34 12.03 -8.95 10.95
C TRP A 34 12.28 -10.23 10.15
N THR A 35 11.27 -10.65 9.40
CA THR A 35 11.33 -11.88 8.61
C THR A 35 11.75 -11.55 7.18
N GLU A 36 12.84 -12.16 6.71
CA GLU A 36 13.24 -12.09 5.30
C GLU A 36 12.26 -12.89 4.45
N VAL A 37 11.76 -12.28 3.38
CA VAL A 37 10.82 -12.90 2.44
C VAL A 37 11.33 -12.75 1.01
N SER A 38 10.80 -13.57 0.10
CA SER A 38 11.11 -13.43 -1.31
C SER A 38 10.52 -12.13 -1.87
N ALA A 39 11.07 -11.66 -2.99
CA ALA A 39 10.51 -10.49 -3.68
C ALA A 39 9.04 -10.71 -4.12
N GLY A 40 8.69 -11.93 -4.52
CA GLY A 40 7.32 -12.29 -4.90
C GLY A 40 6.36 -12.30 -3.72
N ASP A 41 6.79 -12.77 -2.55
CA ASP A 41 5.97 -12.73 -1.33
C ASP A 41 5.80 -11.31 -0.82
N TYR A 42 6.84 -10.48 -0.92
CA TYR A 42 6.79 -9.08 -0.53
C TYR A 42 5.83 -8.26 -1.42
N ASP A 43 5.82 -8.51 -2.73
CA ASP A 43 4.91 -7.87 -3.68
C ASP A 43 3.45 -8.27 -3.45
N GLN A 44 3.21 -9.57 -3.22
CA GLN A 44 1.88 -10.07 -2.81
C GLN A 44 1.41 -9.43 -1.50
N TRP A 45 2.29 -9.34 -0.50
CA TRP A 45 1.99 -8.67 0.77
C TRP A 45 1.66 -7.18 0.57
N GLN A 46 2.41 -6.46 -0.27
CA GLN A 46 2.09 -5.07 -0.59
C GLN A 46 0.74 -4.92 -1.29
N THR A 47 0.44 -5.81 -2.24
CA THR A 47 -0.80 -5.77 -3.02
C THR A 47 -2.01 -5.98 -2.11
N ALA A 48 -2.02 -7.05 -1.32
CA ALA A 48 -3.10 -7.35 -0.38
C ALA A 48 -3.35 -6.19 0.61
N ARG A 49 -2.28 -5.50 1.01
CA ARG A 49 -2.39 -4.34 1.91
C ARG A 49 -2.96 -3.10 1.23
N ARG A 50 -2.58 -2.85 -0.02
CA ARG A 50 -3.15 -1.74 -0.81
C ARG A 50 -4.62 -1.96 -1.08
N GLU A 51 -5.02 -3.19 -1.39
CA GLU A 51 -6.43 -3.56 -1.57
C GLU A 51 -7.22 -3.28 -0.28
N ARG A 52 -6.72 -3.76 0.87
CA ARG A 52 -7.36 -3.51 2.17
C ARG A 52 -7.43 -2.02 2.53
N ALA A 53 -6.39 -1.25 2.21
CA ALA A 53 -6.40 0.20 2.41
C ALA A 53 -7.40 0.90 1.47
N ALA A 54 -7.54 0.42 0.23
CA ALA A 54 -8.52 0.92 -0.73
C ALA A 54 -9.95 0.59 -0.29
N GLU A 55 -10.20 -0.61 0.25
CA GLU A 55 -11.50 -0.99 0.82
C GLU A 55 -11.85 -0.12 2.04
N LEU A 56 -10.90 0.10 2.95
CA LEU A 56 -11.11 0.99 4.11
C LEU A 56 -11.32 2.44 3.68
N ALA A 57 -10.58 2.91 2.68
CA ALA A 57 -10.79 4.25 2.12
C ALA A 57 -12.14 4.36 1.41
N ALA A 58 -12.58 3.32 0.68
CA ALA A 58 -13.88 3.27 0.03
C ALA A 58 -15.03 3.22 1.05
N ALA A 59 -14.88 2.44 2.12
CA ALA A 59 -15.83 2.40 3.24
C ALA A 59 -15.92 3.76 3.93
N TRP A 60 -14.78 4.37 4.25
CA TRP A 60 -14.74 5.72 4.83
C TRP A 60 -15.36 6.75 3.90
N TRP A 61 -15.08 6.67 2.60
CA TRP A 61 -15.68 7.56 1.59
C TRP A 61 -17.19 7.35 1.46
N ALA A 62 -17.68 6.12 1.57
CA ALA A 62 -19.11 5.81 1.55
C ALA A 62 -19.84 6.31 2.81
N GLU A 63 -19.21 6.23 3.99
CA GLU A 63 -19.75 6.75 5.25
C GLU A 63 -19.75 8.28 5.29
N HIS A 64 -18.78 8.92 4.64
CA HIS A 64 -18.60 10.37 4.64
C HIS A 64 -19.01 11.05 3.33
N GLN A 65 -19.64 10.36 2.39
CA GLN A 65 -20.30 11.00 1.27
C GLN A 65 -21.50 11.81 1.82
N PRO A 66 -21.47 13.16 1.80
CA PRO A 66 -22.72 13.89 1.93
C PRO A 66 -23.57 13.42 0.75
N ALA A 67 -24.82 13.01 1.02
CA ALA A 67 -25.75 12.63 -0.02
C ALA A 67 -25.72 13.72 -1.11
N LEU A 68 -25.02 13.42 -2.20
CA LEU A 68 -24.87 14.32 -3.34
C LEU A 68 -26.25 14.39 -3.94
N ALA A 69 -26.95 15.43 -3.53
CA ALA A 69 -28.11 16.02 -4.14
C ALA A 69 -29.11 15.00 -4.73
N ALA A 70 -30.15 14.71 -3.96
CA ALA A 70 -31.47 14.75 -4.56
C ALA A 70 -31.75 16.19 -5.05
N ASP A 71 -30.99 16.66 -6.05
CA ASP A 71 -31.43 17.69 -6.98
C ASP A 71 -32.54 17.03 -7.78
N LYS A 72 -33.73 16.99 -7.17
CA LYS A 72 -34.96 16.89 -7.93
C LYS A 72 -35.04 18.20 -8.68
N THR A 73 -34.42 18.20 -9.85
CA THR A 73 -34.91 18.80 -11.08
C THR A 73 -36.33 19.32 -10.87
N ASP A 74 -36.49 20.63 -10.78
CA ASP A 74 -37.80 21.30 -10.86
C ASP A 74 -38.30 21.20 -12.31
N PRO A 75 -39.43 20.52 -12.59
CA PRO A 75 -40.05 20.57 -13.91
C PRO A 75 -41.24 21.56 -13.96
N ALA A 76 -41.29 22.60 -13.11
CA ALA A 76 -42.46 23.46 -12.97
C ALA A 76 -42.31 24.88 -13.55
N SER A 77 -41.18 25.22 -14.19
CA SER A 77 -41.10 26.35 -15.14
C SER A 77 -41.38 25.91 -16.58
N ALA A 78 -42.60 25.45 -16.86
CA ALA A 78 -43.07 25.29 -18.24
C ALA A 78 -44.61 25.17 -18.33
N LYS A 79 -45.36 26.19 -17.90
CA LYS A 79 -46.58 26.61 -18.61
C LYS A 79 -47.10 27.98 -18.18
#